data_AF-B3Y006-F1
#
_entry.id   AF-B3Y006-F1
#
_cell.length_a   1.000
_cell.length_b   1.000
_cell.length_c   1.000
_cell.angle_alpha   90.00
_cell.angle_beta   90.00
_cell.angle_gamma   90.00
#
_symmetry.space_group_name_H-M   'P 1'
#
loop_
_entity.id
_entity.type
_entity.pdbx_description
1 polymer ?
#
loop_
_entity_poly.entity_id
_entity_poly.type
_entity_poly.pdbx_seq_one_letter_code
_entity_poly.pdbx_strand_id
1 'polypeptide(L)'
;MKKTDKILKEIGISRVALNEGKKYSKGFMEDGNIGEGYVAGLKVDAGTRKKTDDNVLDNIVSYDRAEAKNAYMGQINMITASSFTGLQGSTLGYDILRNPEVDESNPLFSVKQWDGSELPIYDSKPLQNALVEYFGTEQERRHPLTPGAMSICANKGVVASRPKENRELNEDEGYGVWSAIAISFAEDNTKDSDMFVEDAGIWKDPSEEKLVEYLNEKRHAIANSIAECGEDNHVRYKSSWIGFAYTMMEPGEIGNAITVGPYFTVPITAIPNGDISKPEESFYSLQDMSISEWLEKMNYESLTKNGIKY
;
A
#
# COMPACT_ATOMS: atom_id res chain seq x y z
N MET A 1 9.60 20.73 -8.82
CA MET A 1 9.13 20.97 -7.43
C MET A 1 7.76 21.63 -7.46
N LYS A 2 6.75 20.91 -6.95
CA LYS A 2 5.34 21.34 -6.91
C LYS A 2 5.10 22.46 -5.89
N LYS A 3 3.91 23.08 -5.96
CA LYS A 3 3.51 24.19 -5.06
C LYS A 3 3.53 23.79 -3.58
N THR A 4 3.01 22.60 -3.25
CA THR A 4 3.02 22.04 -1.89
C THR A 4 4.43 22.03 -1.30
N ASP A 5 5.43 21.52 -2.02
CA ASP A 5 6.81 21.45 -1.53
C ASP A 5 7.44 22.81 -1.27
N LYS A 6 7.09 23.83 -2.07
CA LYS A 6 7.53 25.21 -1.82
C LYS A 6 7.00 25.73 -0.49
N ILE A 7 5.71 25.52 -0.21
CA ILE A 7 5.05 25.94 1.04
C ILE A 7 5.65 25.18 2.22
N LEU A 8 5.80 23.86 2.12
CA LEU A 8 6.38 23.05 3.17
C LEU A 8 7.82 23.46 3.49
N LYS A 9 8.62 23.75 2.46
CA LYS A 9 9.99 24.23 2.62
C LYS A 9 10.07 25.59 3.33
N GLU A 10 9.12 26.49 3.09
CA GLU A 10 9.03 27.79 3.79
C GLU A 10 8.79 27.62 5.30
N ILE A 11 8.11 26.55 5.71
CA ILE A 11 7.88 26.21 7.13
C ILE A 11 8.87 25.19 7.68
N GLY A 12 9.94 24.87 6.94
CA GLY A 12 11.03 24.01 7.40
C GLY A 12 10.77 22.51 7.28
N ILE A 13 9.82 22.08 6.45
CA ILE A 13 9.54 20.66 6.19
C ILE A 13 10.05 20.28 4.80
N SER A 14 10.90 19.26 4.74
CA SER A 14 11.39 18.68 3.49
C SER A 14 10.77 17.31 3.22
N ARG A 15 10.26 17.11 2.01
CA ARG A 15 9.75 15.79 1.55
C ARG A 15 10.79 14.96 0.82
N VAL A 16 12.05 15.42 0.75
CA VAL A 16 13.13 14.67 0.11
C VAL A 16 13.30 13.34 0.85
N ALA A 17 13.10 12.24 0.12
CA ALA A 17 13.15 10.88 0.65
C ALA A 17 14.11 10.01 -0.18
N LEU A 18 15.42 10.17 0.07
CA LEU A 18 16.46 9.48 -0.70
C LEU A 18 17.36 8.60 0.18
N ASN A 19 18.11 7.71 -0.45
CA ASN A 19 19.28 7.09 0.15
C ASN A 19 20.38 6.85 -0.91
N GLU A 20 21.62 6.67 -0.46
CA GLU A 20 22.78 6.41 -1.33
C GLU A 20 22.84 4.96 -1.87
N GLY A 21 21.83 4.15 -1.54
CA GLY A 21 21.75 2.76 -1.96
C GLY A 21 21.74 2.60 -3.47
N LYS A 22 22.21 1.44 -3.93
CA LYS A 22 22.29 1.10 -5.36
C LYS A 22 21.10 0.33 -5.88
N LYS A 23 20.33 -0.29 -4.99
CA LYS A 23 19.23 -1.19 -5.38
C LYS A 23 18.05 -1.05 -4.44
N TYR A 24 18.28 -1.22 -3.14
CA TYR A 24 17.21 -1.31 -2.16
C TYR A 24 16.73 0.06 -1.71
N SER A 25 15.42 0.16 -1.55
CA SER A 25 14.83 1.18 -0.70
C SER A 25 15.18 0.90 0.77
N LYS A 26 15.26 1.97 1.55
CA LYS A 26 15.46 1.89 3.00
C LYS A 26 14.19 2.21 3.73
N GLY A 27 13.98 1.58 4.89
CA GLY A 27 12.86 1.94 5.75
C GLY A 27 12.97 3.40 6.19
N PHE A 28 11.83 4.06 6.40
CA PHE A 28 11.83 5.37 7.06
C PHE A 28 12.46 5.23 8.45
N MET A 29 13.35 6.17 8.81
CA MET A 29 14.20 6.14 10.02
C MET A 29 15.37 5.13 10.01
N GLU A 30 15.64 4.44 8.91
CA GLU A 30 16.89 3.68 8.76
C GLU A 30 18.11 4.60 8.56
N ASP A 31 19.28 4.19 9.07
CA ASP A 31 20.54 4.91 8.87
C ASP A 31 20.88 5.06 7.37
N GLY A 32 21.41 6.22 6.99
CA GLY A 32 21.82 6.52 5.61
C GLY A 32 20.69 7.00 4.69
N ASN A 33 19.53 7.34 5.26
CA ASN A 33 18.53 8.16 4.59
C ASN A 33 19.03 9.62 4.44
N ILE A 34 18.64 10.26 3.34
CA ILE A 34 18.95 11.65 2.99
C ILE A 34 17.63 12.41 2.85
N GLY A 35 17.56 13.51 3.59
CA GLY A 35 16.34 14.29 3.77
C GLY A 35 15.51 13.78 4.95
N GLU A 36 14.36 14.41 5.14
CA GLU A 36 13.46 14.15 6.28
C GLU A 36 12.16 13.47 5.82
N GLY A 37 12.00 13.27 4.51
CA GLY A 37 10.79 12.74 3.91
C GLY A 37 10.74 11.22 3.86
N TYR A 38 9.59 10.71 3.46
CA TYR A 38 9.38 9.30 3.12
C TYR A 38 8.41 9.17 1.95
N VAL A 39 8.47 8.01 1.30
CA VAL A 39 7.51 7.54 0.31
C VAL A 39 6.61 6.51 0.96
N ALA A 40 5.30 6.67 0.78
CA ALA A 40 4.30 5.70 1.17
C ALA A 40 3.87 4.86 -0.04
N GLY A 41 3.77 3.54 0.14
CA GLY A 41 3.23 2.61 -0.86
C GLY A 41 1.91 1.97 -0.40
N LEU A 42 1.22 1.28 -1.31
CA LEU A 42 0.01 0.51 -1.00
C LEU A 42 0.20 -0.95 -1.39
N LYS A 43 0.09 -1.86 -0.42
CA LYS A 43 0.09 -3.31 -0.64
C LYS A 43 -1.10 -3.97 0.05
N VAL A 44 -1.79 -4.82 -0.68
CA VAL A 44 -2.72 -5.83 -0.15
C VAL A 44 -2.41 -7.14 -0.85
N ASP A 45 -2.33 -8.22 -0.09
CA ASP A 45 -2.11 -9.56 -0.66
C ASP A 45 -2.64 -10.64 0.28
N ALA A 46 -2.96 -11.79 -0.31
CA ALA A 46 -3.29 -13.00 0.44
C ALA A 46 -2.52 -14.21 -0.07
N GLY A 47 -2.04 -15.03 0.88
CA GLY A 47 -1.28 -16.25 0.65
C GLY A 47 -1.89 -17.44 1.39
N THR A 48 -1.83 -18.63 0.78
CA THR A 48 -2.27 -19.88 1.43
C THR A 48 -1.12 -20.86 1.57
N ARG A 49 -1.28 -21.84 2.47
CA ARG A 49 -0.48 -23.06 2.48
C ARG A 49 -1.29 -24.24 3.00
N LYS A 50 -0.84 -25.45 2.69
CA LYS A 50 -1.32 -26.66 3.36
C LYS A 50 -1.06 -26.58 4.86
N LYS A 51 -2.13 -26.79 5.63
CA LYS A 51 -2.10 -26.84 7.09
C LYS A 51 -1.34 -28.08 7.55
N THR A 52 -0.55 -27.92 8.59
CA THR A 52 0.14 -29.01 9.30
C THR A 52 -0.36 -29.06 10.73
N ASP A 53 0.23 -29.94 11.55
CA ASP A 53 -0.11 -30.02 12.98
C ASP A 53 0.54 -28.88 13.80
N ASP A 54 1.35 -28.02 13.16
CA ASP A 54 2.01 -26.87 13.79
C ASP A 54 1.38 -25.54 13.32
N ASN A 55 0.41 -25.06 14.10
CA ASN A 55 -0.29 -23.80 13.82
C ASN A 55 0.66 -22.58 13.79
N VAL A 56 1.76 -22.59 14.55
CA VAL A 56 2.68 -21.44 14.60
C VAL A 56 3.44 -21.34 13.29
N LEU A 57 4.03 -22.45 12.83
CA LEU A 57 4.74 -22.48 11.55
C LEU A 57 3.80 -22.28 10.36
N ASP A 58 2.56 -22.74 10.48
CA ASP A 58 1.47 -22.48 9.53
C ASP A 58 1.19 -20.99 9.35
N ASN A 59 1.07 -20.26 10.47
CA ASN A 59 0.87 -18.82 10.45
C ASN A 59 2.06 -18.09 9.84
N ILE A 60 3.29 -18.45 10.22
CA ILE A 60 4.52 -17.81 9.71
C ILE A 60 4.61 -17.98 8.19
N VAL A 61 4.50 -19.21 7.69
CA VAL A 61 4.69 -19.46 6.25
C VAL A 61 3.55 -18.89 5.41
N SER A 62 2.31 -18.87 5.90
CA SER A 62 1.20 -18.22 5.17
C SER A 62 1.37 -16.69 5.11
N TYR A 63 1.86 -16.09 6.19
CA TYR A 63 2.20 -14.66 6.25
C TYR A 63 3.32 -14.30 5.27
N ASP A 64 4.46 -15.01 5.31
CA ASP A 64 5.60 -14.78 4.42
C ASP A 64 5.22 -14.92 2.94
N ARG A 65 4.29 -15.83 2.61
CA ARG A 65 3.75 -15.98 1.26
C ARG A 65 2.96 -14.76 0.81
N ALA A 66 2.17 -14.16 1.70
CA ALA A 66 1.45 -12.93 1.41
C ALA A 66 2.42 -11.74 1.24
N GLU A 67 3.46 -11.64 2.07
CA GLU A 67 4.49 -10.60 1.93
C GLU A 67 5.25 -10.66 0.61
N ALA A 68 5.58 -11.87 0.15
CA ALA A 68 6.34 -12.08 -1.08
C ALA A 68 5.50 -12.00 -2.37
N LYS A 69 4.18 -12.10 -2.27
CA LYS A 69 3.27 -12.05 -3.43
C LYS A 69 3.21 -10.63 -4.01
N ASN A 70 3.05 -10.52 -5.34
CA ASN A 70 2.93 -9.25 -6.06
C ASN A 70 4.06 -8.27 -5.71
N ALA A 71 3.78 -7.12 -5.09
CA ALA A 71 4.81 -6.18 -4.69
C ALA A 71 5.69 -6.82 -3.61
N TYR A 72 6.96 -7.09 -3.94
CA TYR A 72 7.83 -7.87 -3.07
C TYR A 72 8.22 -7.09 -1.82
N MET A 73 7.69 -7.52 -0.68
CA MET A 73 8.04 -6.99 0.65
C MET A 73 8.59 -8.07 1.58
N GLY A 74 8.85 -9.27 1.08
CA GLY A 74 9.35 -10.37 1.91
C GLY A 74 10.74 -10.09 2.48
N GLN A 75 11.03 -10.77 3.60
CA GLN A 75 12.32 -10.72 4.30
C GLN A 75 12.62 -9.40 5.02
N ILE A 76 11.61 -8.65 5.46
CA ILE A 76 11.79 -7.47 6.33
C ILE A 76 11.26 -7.75 7.73
N ASN A 77 11.61 -6.86 8.67
CA ASN A 77 10.96 -6.82 9.99
C ASN A 77 9.98 -5.64 9.99
N MET A 78 8.67 -5.90 10.04
CA MET A 78 7.67 -4.83 10.08
C MET A 78 7.52 -4.24 11.49
N ILE A 79 7.56 -2.91 11.60
CA ILE A 79 7.23 -2.15 12.79
C ILE A 79 5.92 -1.40 12.54
N THR A 80 4.88 -1.73 13.30
CA THR A 80 3.54 -1.17 13.08
C THR A 80 3.45 0.31 13.50
N ALA A 81 2.89 1.14 12.61
CA ALA A 81 2.57 2.56 12.83
C ALA A 81 1.05 2.82 12.78
N SER A 82 0.63 3.97 13.30
CA SER A 82 -0.78 4.35 13.45
C SER A 82 -1.45 4.93 12.18
N SER A 83 -1.01 4.54 10.98
CA SER A 83 -1.73 4.70 9.70
C SER A 83 -1.94 6.14 9.16
N PHE A 84 -0.89 6.96 9.06
CA PHE A 84 -0.93 8.30 8.44
C PHE A 84 0.25 8.57 7.51
N THR A 85 0.03 9.35 6.44
CA THR A 85 1.08 9.92 5.56
C THR A 85 1.01 11.44 5.64
N GLY A 86 1.87 12.03 6.47
CA GLY A 86 1.83 13.44 6.83
C GLY A 86 2.59 14.35 5.86
N LEU A 87 2.89 15.56 6.33
CA LEU A 87 3.56 16.62 5.55
C LEU A 87 4.93 16.22 4.98
N GLN A 88 5.59 15.21 5.54
CA GLN A 88 6.87 14.67 5.08
C GLN A 88 6.71 13.61 3.97
N GLY A 89 5.49 13.14 3.75
CA GLY A 89 5.17 12.00 2.90
C GLY A 89 4.93 12.37 1.43
N SER A 90 5.31 11.47 0.54
CA SER A 90 4.84 11.40 -0.85
C SER A 90 4.27 10.02 -1.13
N THR A 91 3.12 9.93 -1.78
CA THR A 91 2.54 8.62 -2.13
C THR A 91 3.00 8.18 -3.53
N LEU A 92 3.58 6.98 -3.61
CA LEU A 92 4.01 6.37 -4.87
C LEU A 92 2.79 6.09 -5.76
N GLY A 93 2.88 6.44 -7.04
CA GLY A 93 1.76 6.29 -7.97
C GLY A 93 0.79 7.47 -7.96
N TYR A 94 0.90 8.38 -6.99
CA TYR A 94 0.04 9.57 -6.89
C TYR A 94 0.86 10.88 -6.93
N ASP A 95 1.72 11.13 -5.94
CA ASP A 95 2.53 12.34 -5.83
C ASP A 95 3.79 12.29 -6.71
N ILE A 96 4.44 11.12 -6.70
CA ILE A 96 5.63 10.78 -7.47
C ILE A 96 5.38 9.52 -8.29
N LEU A 97 6.02 9.43 -9.46
CA LEU A 97 5.82 8.32 -10.40
C LEU A 97 4.34 8.07 -10.65
N ARG A 98 3.60 9.14 -10.97
CA ARG A 98 2.14 9.12 -11.04
C ARG A 98 1.69 8.03 -12.03
N ASN A 99 0.79 7.16 -11.62
CA ASN A 99 0.20 6.18 -12.51
C ASN A 99 -0.86 6.89 -13.37
N PRO A 100 -0.76 6.88 -14.71
CA PRO A 100 -1.74 7.55 -15.59
C PRO A 100 -3.20 7.14 -15.32
N GLU A 101 -3.44 5.89 -14.91
CA GLU A 101 -4.79 5.41 -14.56
C GLU A 101 -5.44 6.22 -13.43
N VAL A 102 -4.66 6.89 -12.58
CA VAL A 102 -5.19 7.78 -11.52
C VAL A 102 -5.96 8.96 -12.12
N ASP A 103 -5.48 9.51 -13.24
CA ASP A 103 -6.11 10.65 -13.92
C ASP A 103 -7.28 10.23 -14.82
N GLU A 104 -7.32 8.96 -15.23
CA GLU A 104 -8.36 8.38 -16.07
C GLU A 104 -9.50 7.73 -15.27
N SER A 105 -9.28 7.49 -13.98
CA SER A 105 -10.24 6.82 -13.09
C SER A 105 -11.47 7.69 -12.83
N ASN A 106 -12.64 7.04 -12.84
CA ASN A 106 -13.89 7.65 -12.40
C ASN A 106 -14.22 7.22 -10.95
N PRO A 107 -14.84 8.10 -10.14
CA PRO A 107 -15.31 7.70 -8.82
C PRO A 107 -16.29 6.53 -8.92
N LEU A 108 -16.16 5.56 -8.02
CA LEU A 108 -17.11 4.47 -7.84
C LEU A 108 -18.41 4.98 -7.18
N PHE A 109 -18.25 5.86 -6.19
CA PHE A 109 -19.32 6.57 -5.48
C PHE A 109 -18.70 7.74 -4.69
N SER A 110 -19.52 8.47 -3.93
CA SER A 110 -19.05 9.47 -2.96
C SER A 110 -19.70 9.27 -1.59
N VAL A 111 -19.04 9.78 -0.56
CA VAL A 111 -19.59 9.88 0.81
C VAL A 111 -19.55 11.33 1.27
N LYS A 112 -20.48 11.71 2.14
CA LYS A 112 -20.50 13.05 2.73
C LYS A 112 -19.46 13.18 3.82
N GLN A 113 -18.73 14.29 3.80
CA GLN A 113 -17.83 14.72 4.87
C GLN A 113 -18.59 15.59 5.88
N TRP A 114 -17.97 15.85 7.03
CA TRP A 114 -18.54 16.64 8.13
C TRP A 114 -18.92 18.08 7.74
N ASP A 115 -18.25 18.66 6.74
CA ASP A 115 -18.54 19.99 6.20
C ASP A 115 -19.64 19.98 5.12
N GLY A 116 -20.22 18.81 4.84
CA GLY A 116 -21.22 18.59 3.80
C GLY A 116 -20.67 18.45 2.39
N SER A 117 -19.36 18.50 2.19
CA SER A 117 -18.73 18.21 0.90
C SER A 117 -18.73 16.72 0.57
N GLU A 118 -18.59 16.39 -0.71
CA GLU A 118 -18.53 15.00 -1.18
C GLU A 118 -17.07 14.55 -1.30
N LEU A 119 -16.76 13.41 -0.71
CA LEU A 119 -15.48 12.70 -0.87
C LEU A 119 -15.64 11.61 -1.93
N PRO A 120 -15.04 11.77 -3.13
CA PRO A 120 -15.09 10.74 -4.17
C PRO A 120 -14.20 9.54 -3.79
N ILE A 121 -14.74 8.33 -3.99
CA ILE A 121 -14.10 7.05 -3.68
C ILE A 121 -13.71 6.34 -4.98
N TYR A 122 -12.46 5.88 -5.06
CA TYR A 122 -11.87 5.22 -6.22
C TYR A 122 -11.36 3.82 -5.84
N ASP A 123 -11.10 3.00 -6.85
CA ASP A 123 -10.38 1.74 -6.67
C ASP A 123 -8.87 1.99 -6.61
N SER A 124 -8.17 1.48 -5.59
CA SER A 124 -6.72 1.73 -5.42
C SER A 124 -5.80 0.92 -6.32
N LYS A 125 -6.35 0.16 -7.30
CA LYS A 125 -5.56 -0.62 -8.26
C LYS A 125 -4.37 0.13 -8.87
N PRO A 126 -4.50 1.40 -9.32
CA PRO A 126 -3.37 2.12 -9.91
C PRO A 126 -2.20 2.31 -8.92
N LEU A 127 -2.52 2.54 -7.64
CA LEU A 127 -1.53 2.77 -6.58
C LEU A 127 -0.86 1.47 -6.12
N GLN A 128 -1.63 0.37 -6.06
CA GLN A 128 -1.08 -0.96 -5.80
C GLN A 128 -0.13 -1.39 -6.93
N ASN A 129 -0.55 -1.21 -8.18
CA ASN A 129 0.26 -1.50 -9.36
C ASN A 129 1.56 -0.68 -9.37
N ALA A 130 1.51 0.60 -8.96
CA ALA A 130 2.71 1.43 -8.88
C ALA A 130 3.76 0.85 -7.92
N LEU A 131 3.34 0.28 -6.78
CA LEU A 131 4.26 -0.38 -5.86
C LEU A 131 4.84 -1.67 -6.44
N VAL A 132 4.04 -2.47 -7.18
CA VAL A 132 4.56 -3.64 -7.90
C VAL A 132 5.62 -3.23 -8.93
N GLU A 133 5.36 -2.18 -9.71
CA GLU A 133 6.33 -1.70 -10.70
C GLU A 133 7.60 -1.18 -10.04
N TYR A 134 7.51 -0.58 -8.86
CA TYR A 134 8.67 0.00 -8.18
C TYR A 134 9.50 -1.03 -7.40
N PHE A 135 8.87 -1.83 -6.54
CA PHE A 135 9.56 -2.89 -5.77
C PHE A 135 9.89 -4.10 -6.63
N GLY A 136 9.12 -4.35 -7.68
CA GLY A 136 9.16 -5.59 -8.44
C GLY A 136 8.45 -6.74 -7.73
N THR A 137 8.58 -7.93 -8.31
CA THR A 137 8.03 -9.17 -7.74
C THR A 137 9.14 -10.03 -7.13
N GLU A 138 8.78 -11.12 -6.48
CA GLU A 138 9.77 -12.07 -5.94
C GLU A 138 10.73 -12.58 -7.02
N GLN A 139 10.22 -12.84 -8.23
CA GLN A 139 10.96 -13.34 -9.39
C GLN A 139 11.71 -12.23 -10.13
N GLU A 140 11.18 -11.00 -10.11
CA GLU A 140 11.78 -9.83 -10.76
C GLU A 140 11.88 -8.66 -9.79
N ARG A 141 12.84 -8.75 -8.85
CA ARG A 141 13.05 -7.73 -7.80
C ARG A 141 13.75 -6.49 -8.36
N ARG A 142 13.14 -5.32 -8.16
CA ARG A 142 13.67 -4.01 -8.57
C ARG A 142 14.25 -3.26 -7.39
N HIS A 143 13.45 -2.38 -6.78
CA HIS A 143 13.84 -1.54 -5.66
C HIS A 143 13.07 -1.87 -4.36
N PRO A 144 12.97 -3.15 -3.94
CA PRO A 144 12.28 -3.48 -2.70
C PRO A 144 13.08 -2.97 -1.49
N LEU A 145 12.49 -3.09 -0.31
CA LEU A 145 13.17 -2.83 0.96
C LEU A 145 14.39 -3.74 1.16
N THR A 146 15.36 -3.25 1.93
CA THR A 146 16.58 -4.00 2.26
C THR A 146 16.23 -5.26 3.07
N PRO A 147 16.68 -6.47 2.65
CA PRO A 147 16.46 -7.69 3.42
C PRO A 147 17.02 -7.59 4.85
N GLY A 148 16.19 -7.95 5.84
CA GLY A 148 16.47 -7.85 7.27
C GLY A 148 16.23 -6.47 7.87
N ALA A 149 15.86 -5.46 7.09
CA ALA A 149 15.64 -4.11 7.59
C ALA A 149 14.45 -4.02 8.54
N MET A 150 14.57 -3.15 9.54
CA MET A 150 13.50 -2.71 10.41
C MET A 150 12.68 -1.65 9.69
N SER A 151 11.55 -2.04 9.11
CA SER A 151 10.75 -1.18 8.24
C SER A 151 9.45 -0.79 8.94
N ILE A 152 9.23 0.51 9.09
CA ILE A 152 7.97 1.02 9.63
C ILE A 152 6.88 0.88 8.56
N CYS A 153 5.74 0.31 8.94
CA CYS A 153 4.59 0.11 8.08
C CYS A 153 3.31 0.45 8.84
N ALA A 154 2.35 1.09 8.18
CA ALA A 154 0.94 0.87 8.55
C ALA A 154 0.63 -0.57 8.14
N ASN A 155 0.23 -1.43 9.07
CA ASN A 155 -0.07 -2.81 8.70
C ASN A 155 -1.17 -3.43 9.57
N LYS A 156 -1.96 -4.30 8.95
CA LYS A 156 -2.91 -5.20 9.59
C LYS A 156 -2.95 -6.53 8.83
N GLY A 157 -3.42 -7.59 9.47
CA GLY A 157 -3.65 -8.85 8.79
C GLY A 157 -4.62 -9.75 9.53
N VAL A 158 -5.02 -10.82 8.87
CA VAL A 158 -5.90 -11.85 9.41
C VAL A 158 -5.42 -13.21 8.95
N VAL A 159 -5.55 -14.20 9.83
CA VAL A 159 -5.23 -15.60 9.54
C VAL A 159 -6.45 -16.46 9.84
N ALA A 160 -6.73 -17.43 8.99
CA ALA A 160 -7.78 -18.42 9.21
C ALA A 160 -7.43 -19.74 8.54
N SER A 161 -7.91 -20.86 9.11
CA SER A 161 -7.83 -22.17 8.44
C SER A 161 -9.16 -22.67 7.92
N ARG A 162 -9.13 -23.43 6.83
CA ARG A 162 -10.27 -24.19 6.33
C ARG A 162 -10.12 -25.65 6.78
N PRO A 163 -11.06 -26.22 7.56
CA PRO A 163 -10.99 -27.62 7.96
C PRO A 163 -11.04 -28.56 6.74
N LYS A 164 -10.50 -29.78 6.90
CA LYS A 164 -10.59 -30.81 5.85
C LYS A 164 -11.99 -31.38 5.75
N GLU A 165 -12.63 -31.54 6.90
CA GLU A 165 -13.97 -32.07 7.03
C GLU A 165 -15.01 -30.99 6.70
N ASN A 166 -16.09 -31.40 6.05
CA ASN A 166 -17.25 -30.55 5.87
C ASN A 166 -18.07 -30.52 7.17
N ARG A 167 -17.74 -29.57 8.05
CA ARG A 167 -18.39 -29.33 9.34
C ARG A 167 -18.67 -27.84 9.55
N GLU A 168 -19.40 -27.51 10.60
CA GLU A 168 -19.54 -26.14 11.05
C GLU A 168 -18.17 -25.53 11.38
N LEU A 169 -17.96 -24.28 10.96
CA LEU A 169 -16.70 -23.55 11.14
C LEU A 169 -16.61 -22.97 12.55
N ASN A 170 -15.45 -23.07 13.16
CA ASN A 170 -15.12 -22.34 14.38
C ASN A 170 -14.92 -20.84 14.08
N GLU A 171 -14.76 -20.04 15.15
CA GLU A 171 -14.58 -18.59 15.06
C GLU A 171 -13.37 -18.19 14.20
N ASP A 172 -12.26 -18.91 14.32
CA ASP A 172 -10.98 -18.70 13.62
C ASP A 172 -10.86 -19.46 12.28
N GLU A 173 -11.93 -20.13 11.84
CA GLU A 173 -11.95 -20.91 10.60
C GLU A 173 -12.75 -20.23 9.48
N GLY A 174 -12.37 -20.43 8.22
CA GLY A 174 -13.02 -19.77 7.09
C GLY A 174 -12.89 -20.55 5.80
N TYR A 175 -13.68 -20.17 4.81
CA TYR A 175 -13.46 -20.57 3.42
C TYR A 175 -12.50 -19.63 2.71
N GLY A 176 -12.37 -18.39 3.18
CA GLY A 176 -11.45 -17.40 2.63
C GLY A 176 -10.95 -16.41 3.68
N VAL A 177 -9.93 -15.66 3.31
CA VAL A 177 -9.42 -14.49 4.04
C VAL A 177 -9.31 -13.32 3.09
N TRP A 178 -9.51 -12.10 3.60
CA TRP A 178 -9.42 -10.87 2.81
C TRP A 178 -8.76 -9.74 3.63
N SER A 179 -8.16 -8.79 2.91
CA SER A 179 -7.59 -7.56 3.45
C SER A 179 -7.97 -6.36 2.59
N ALA A 180 -7.93 -5.17 3.18
CA ALA A 180 -8.25 -3.90 2.54
C ALA A 180 -7.25 -2.82 2.94
N ILE A 181 -6.91 -1.95 2.00
CA ILE A 181 -6.18 -0.72 2.25
C ILE A 181 -6.87 0.45 1.57
N ALA A 182 -6.99 1.55 2.30
CA ALA A 182 -7.44 2.83 1.79
C ALA A 182 -6.39 3.91 2.06
N ILE A 183 -6.16 4.81 1.10
CA ILE A 183 -5.46 6.08 1.31
C ILE A 183 -6.40 7.23 0.98
N SER A 184 -6.56 8.18 1.89
CA SER A 184 -7.39 9.38 1.72
C SER A 184 -6.51 10.61 1.73
N PHE A 185 -6.49 11.32 0.60
CA PHE A 185 -5.62 12.47 0.40
C PHE A 185 -6.27 13.74 0.93
N ALA A 186 -5.57 14.47 1.80
CA ALA A 186 -6.03 15.74 2.33
C ALA A 186 -6.19 16.77 1.21
N GLU A 187 -7.21 17.62 1.35
CA GLU A 187 -7.42 18.78 0.47
C GLU A 187 -6.26 19.77 0.61
N ASP A 188 -5.85 20.06 1.85
CA ASP A 188 -4.67 20.86 2.18
C ASP A 188 -3.56 20.02 2.84
N ASN A 189 -2.77 19.38 2.00
CA ASN A 189 -1.60 18.59 2.41
C ASN A 189 -0.38 19.43 2.84
N THR A 190 -0.55 20.75 3.06
CA THR A 190 0.45 21.59 3.74
C THR A 190 0.17 21.75 5.23
N LYS A 191 -1.01 21.31 5.67
CA LYS A 191 -1.48 21.41 7.05
C LYS A 191 -1.92 20.05 7.61
N ASP A 192 -2.72 19.31 6.84
CA ASP A 192 -3.37 18.10 7.29
C ASP A 192 -2.65 16.86 6.71
N SER A 193 -2.71 15.74 7.43
CA SER A 193 -2.12 14.47 6.99
C SER A 193 -3.07 13.72 6.05
N ASP A 194 -2.51 13.02 5.06
CA ASP A 194 -3.22 11.93 4.40
C ASP A 194 -3.40 10.77 5.39
N MET A 195 -4.44 9.98 5.22
CA MET A 195 -4.82 8.93 6.16
C MET A 195 -4.89 7.56 5.49
N PHE A 196 -4.28 6.57 6.13
CA PHE A 196 -4.50 5.17 5.82
C PHE A 196 -5.64 4.60 6.65
N VAL A 197 -6.50 3.79 6.04
CA VAL A 197 -7.46 2.94 6.76
C VAL A 197 -7.30 1.51 6.27
N GLU A 198 -7.15 0.59 7.22
CA GLU A 198 -6.81 -0.81 6.95
C GLU A 198 -7.83 -1.71 7.65
N ASP A 199 -8.34 -2.69 6.92
CA ASP A 199 -9.27 -3.69 7.45
C ASP A 199 -8.88 -5.09 6.94
N ALA A 200 -9.30 -6.12 7.66
CA ALA A 200 -9.08 -7.52 7.28
C ALA A 200 -10.11 -8.42 7.94
N GLY A 201 -10.47 -9.53 7.28
CA GLY A 201 -11.48 -10.43 7.83
C GLY A 201 -11.48 -11.83 7.27
N ILE A 202 -12.24 -12.69 7.97
CA ILE A 202 -12.46 -14.09 7.62
C ILE A 202 -13.77 -14.20 6.84
N TRP A 203 -13.75 -14.93 5.72
CA TRP A 203 -14.94 -15.22 4.92
C TRP A 203 -15.52 -16.59 5.27
N LYS A 204 -16.82 -16.61 5.62
CA LYS A 204 -17.51 -17.79 6.18
C LYS A 204 -18.44 -18.51 5.19
N ASP A 205 -18.64 -17.97 3.99
CA ASP A 205 -19.42 -18.62 2.92
C ASP A 205 -18.45 -19.25 1.88
N PRO A 206 -18.74 -20.43 1.31
CA PRO A 206 -17.87 -21.03 0.29
C PRO A 206 -17.88 -20.30 -1.07
N SER A 207 -18.80 -19.36 -1.31
CA SER A 207 -18.92 -18.64 -2.59
C SER A 207 -17.93 -17.48 -2.69
N GLU A 208 -17.05 -17.53 -3.69
CA GLU A 208 -16.16 -16.41 -4.06
C GLU A 208 -16.96 -15.22 -4.63
N GLU A 209 -18.03 -15.47 -5.37
CA GLU A 209 -18.86 -14.41 -5.95
C GLU A 209 -19.48 -13.53 -4.86
N LYS A 210 -20.04 -14.17 -3.82
CA LYS A 210 -20.58 -13.44 -2.65
C LYS A 210 -19.49 -12.72 -1.85
N LEU A 211 -18.26 -13.23 -1.82
CA LEU A 211 -17.14 -12.50 -1.22
C LEU A 211 -16.88 -11.21 -1.99
N VAL A 212 -16.86 -11.26 -3.32
CA VAL A 212 -16.64 -10.06 -4.15
C VAL A 212 -17.78 -9.04 -3.94
N GLU A 213 -19.04 -9.49 -3.87
CA GLU A 213 -20.17 -8.63 -3.51
C GLU A 213 -19.99 -7.99 -2.12
N TYR A 214 -19.63 -8.80 -1.12
CA TYR A 214 -19.34 -8.32 0.23
C TYR A 214 -18.21 -7.29 0.28
N LEU A 215 -17.12 -7.48 -0.47
CA LEU A 215 -16.01 -6.52 -0.52
C LEU A 215 -16.43 -5.19 -1.18
N ASN A 216 -17.33 -5.24 -2.17
CA ASN A 216 -17.91 -4.03 -2.74
C ASN A 216 -18.75 -3.25 -1.72
N GLU A 217 -19.56 -3.93 -0.90
CA GLU A 217 -20.27 -3.31 0.22
C GLU A 217 -19.31 -2.81 1.31
N LYS A 218 -18.26 -3.57 1.61
CA LYS A 218 -17.23 -3.21 2.60
C LYS A 218 -16.54 -1.90 2.24
N ARG A 219 -16.37 -1.60 0.95
CA ARG A 219 -15.84 -0.32 0.48
C ARG A 219 -16.64 0.88 1.00
N HIS A 220 -17.98 0.77 1.09
CA HIS A 220 -18.82 1.83 1.67
C HIS A 220 -18.58 1.98 3.18
N ALA A 221 -18.44 0.88 3.92
CA ALA A 221 -18.17 0.92 5.35
C ALA A 221 -16.81 1.59 5.65
N ILE A 222 -15.76 1.25 4.87
CA ILE A 222 -14.44 1.90 4.97
C ILE A 222 -14.54 3.39 4.61
N ALA A 223 -15.28 3.75 3.55
CA ALA A 223 -15.45 5.16 3.18
C ALA A 223 -16.19 5.97 4.28
N ASN A 224 -17.18 5.38 4.95
CA ASN A 224 -17.87 6.02 6.06
C ASN A 224 -16.93 6.21 7.26
N SER A 225 -16.12 5.23 7.62
CA SER A 225 -15.16 5.40 8.72
C SER A 225 -14.08 6.45 8.40
N ILE A 226 -13.69 6.59 7.13
CA ILE A 226 -12.82 7.68 6.69
C ILE A 226 -13.48 9.05 6.95
N ALA A 227 -14.77 9.19 6.61
CA ALA A 227 -15.50 10.42 6.83
C ALA A 227 -15.62 10.75 8.33
N GLU A 228 -15.89 9.75 9.18
CA GLU A 228 -15.90 9.87 10.65
C GLU A 228 -14.53 10.31 11.19
N CYS A 229 -13.43 9.69 10.78
CA CYS A 229 -12.09 10.11 11.20
C CYS A 229 -11.73 11.53 10.71
N GLY A 230 -12.23 11.92 9.53
CA GLY A 230 -12.13 13.29 9.03
C GLY A 230 -12.89 14.29 9.90
N GLU A 231 -14.08 13.92 10.37
CA GLU A 231 -14.87 14.71 11.34
C GLU A 231 -14.10 14.91 12.65
N ASP A 232 -13.58 13.83 13.23
CA ASP A 232 -12.86 13.87 14.51
C ASP A 232 -11.68 14.85 14.49
N ASN A 233 -10.97 14.93 13.35
CA ASN A 233 -9.78 15.76 13.20
C ASN A 233 -10.03 17.05 12.41
N HIS A 234 -11.28 17.30 11.99
CA HIS A 234 -11.65 18.42 11.11
C HIS A 234 -10.80 18.49 9.83
N VAL A 235 -10.47 17.33 9.26
CA VAL A 235 -9.72 17.19 8.01
C VAL A 235 -10.71 16.94 6.87
N ARG A 236 -10.50 17.66 5.77
CA ARG A 236 -11.22 17.42 4.51
C ARG A 236 -10.31 16.67 3.57
N TYR A 237 -10.81 15.57 3.03
CA TYR A 237 -10.14 14.78 1.99
C TYR A 237 -10.70 15.13 0.61
N LYS A 238 -9.83 15.14 -0.41
CA LYS A 238 -10.20 15.44 -1.80
C LYS A 238 -10.50 14.20 -2.63
N SER A 239 -9.95 13.05 -2.23
CA SER A 239 -10.18 11.75 -2.86
C SER A 239 -9.74 10.63 -1.95
N SER A 240 -10.42 9.49 -1.98
CA SER A 240 -9.98 8.27 -1.29
C SER A 240 -9.90 7.08 -2.24
N TRP A 241 -8.89 6.24 -2.06
CA TRP A 241 -8.57 5.12 -2.94
C TRP A 241 -8.55 3.85 -2.13
N ILE A 242 -9.51 2.95 -2.36
CA ILE A 242 -9.74 1.75 -1.55
C ILE A 242 -9.59 0.51 -2.43
N GLY A 243 -8.80 -0.46 -1.97
CA GLY A 243 -8.62 -1.72 -2.69
C GLY A 243 -8.40 -2.88 -1.75
N PHE A 244 -8.56 -4.08 -2.31
CA PHE A 244 -8.68 -5.31 -1.56
C PHE A 244 -7.77 -6.40 -2.13
N ALA A 245 -7.42 -7.36 -1.29
CA ALA A 245 -6.90 -8.66 -1.70
C ALA A 245 -7.66 -9.76 -0.98
N TYR A 246 -7.78 -10.92 -1.61
CA TYR A 246 -8.39 -12.07 -0.94
C TYR A 246 -7.90 -13.39 -1.54
N THR A 247 -8.13 -14.47 -0.78
CA THR A 247 -7.99 -15.83 -1.30
C THR A 247 -9.05 -16.73 -0.69
N MET A 248 -9.57 -17.66 -1.50
CA MET A 248 -10.32 -18.81 -1.01
C MET A 248 -9.31 -19.93 -0.70
N MET A 249 -9.39 -20.53 0.48
CA MET A 249 -8.54 -21.64 0.89
C MET A 249 -9.14 -22.97 0.44
N GLU A 250 -8.32 -23.96 0.08
CA GLU A 250 -8.77 -25.34 -0.10
C GLU A 250 -8.96 -26.07 1.25
N PRO A 251 -9.75 -27.16 1.33
CA PRO A 251 -9.89 -27.92 2.57
C PRO A 251 -8.54 -28.39 3.12
N GLY A 252 -8.28 -28.09 4.39
CA GLY A 252 -6.98 -28.37 5.02
C GLY A 252 -5.88 -27.35 4.70
N GLU A 253 -6.23 -26.16 4.20
CA GLU A 253 -5.30 -25.04 4.07
C GLU A 253 -5.49 -24.00 5.18
N ILE A 254 -4.44 -23.20 5.36
CA ILE A 254 -4.45 -21.97 6.13
C ILE A 254 -4.17 -20.80 5.18
N GLY A 255 -4.92 -19.72 5.34
CA GLY A 255 -4.78 -18.49 4.58
C GLY A 255 -4.38 -17.34 5.49
N ASN A 256 -3.56 -16.43 4.96
CA ASN A 256 -3.22 -15.17 5.59
C ASN A 256 -3.43 -14.04 4.57
N ALA A 257 -4.18 -13.00 4.97
CA ALA A 257 -4.36 -11.80 4.18
C ALA A 257 -3.78 -10.61 4.94
N ILE A 258 -2.95 -9.82 4.25
CA ILE A 258 -2.24 -8.68 4.81
C ILE A 258 -2.58 -7.41 4.04
N THR A 259 -2.57 -6.31 4.76
CA THR A 259 -2.66 -4.94 4.25
C THR A 259 -1.49 -4.16 4.85
N VAL A 260 -0.74 -3.47 3.99
CA VAL A 260 0.55 -2.86 4.36
C VAL A 260 0.77 -1.57 3.57
N GLY A 261 0.91 -0.46 4.29
CA GLY A 261 1.45 0.80 3.79
C GLY A 261 2.91 1.00 4.26
N PRO A 262 3.93 0.59 3.48
CA PRO A 262 5.32 0.79 3.86
C PRO A 262 5.74 2.27 3.75
N TYR A 263 6.59 2.72 4.67
CA TYR A 263 7.27 4.02 4.61
C TYR A 263 8.74 3.81 4.28
N PHE A 264 9.21 4.36 3.17
CA PHE A 264 10.55 4.09 2.66
C PHE A 264 11.21 5.29 1.97
N THR A 265 12.51 5.21 1.70
CA THR A 265 13.23 6.17 0.87
C THR A 265 13.69 5.54 -0.44
N VAL A 266 13.88 6.37 -1.46
CA VAL A 266 14.24 5.96 -2.81
C VAL A 266 15.76 5.91 -2.96
N PRO A 267 16.37 4.79 -3.40
CA PRO A 267 17.79 4.78 -3.71
C PRO A 267 18.05 5.68 -4.92
N ILE A 268 19.15 6.44 -4.90
CA ILE A 268 19.45 7.41 -5.98
C ILE A 268 19.49 6.78 -7.37
N THR A 269 19.85 5.50 -7.45
CA THR A 269 19.89 4.73 -8.71
C THR A 269 18.52 4.36 -9.25
N ALA A 270 17.45 4.48 -8.46
CA ALA A 270 16.06 4.35 -8.93
C ALA A 270 15.53 5.64 -9.56
N ILE A 271 16.35 6.70 -9.64
CA ILE A 271 15.97 7.98 -10.25
C ILE A 271 16.76 8.14 -11.55
N PRO A 272 16.10 8.24 -12.72
CA PRO A 272 16.79 8.52 -13.97
C PRO A 272 17.60 9.82 -13.89
N ASN A 273 18.91 9.73 -14.11
CA ASN A 273 19.87 10.82 -13.93
C ASN A 273 19.93 11.40 -12.51
N GLY A 274 19.59 10.61 -11.49
CA GLY A 274 19.72 11.01 -10.09
C GLY A 274 21.17 11.37 -9.72
N ASP A 275 21.32 12.49 -9.02
CA ASP A 275 22.60 13.01 -8.54
C ASP A 275 22.52 13.25 -7.03
N ILE A 276 23.30 12.48 -6.27
CA ILE A 276 23.30 12.55 -4.81
C ILE A 276 23.81 13.89 -4.27
N SER A 277 24.59 14.64 -5.07
CA SER A 277 25.02 15.99 -4.73
C SER A 277 23.90 17.03 -4.86
N LYS A 278 22.78 16.64 -5.49
CA LYS A 278 21.57 17.44 -5.70
C LYS A 278 20.32 16.66 -5.29
N PRO A 279 20.17 16.33 -3.99
CA PRO A 279 19.12 15.42 -3.53
C PRO A 279 17.71 15.98 -3.77
N GLU A 280 17.53 17.30 -3.62
CA GLU A 280 16.25 17.96 -3.84
C GLU A 280 15.81 17.90 -5.32
N GLU A 281 16.71 18.27 -6.25
CA GLU A 281 16.44 18.21 -7.68
C GLU A 281 16.17 16.77 -8.12
N SER A 282 16.96 15.81 -7.62
CA SER A 282 16.81 14.39 -7.95
C SER A 282 15.47 13.84 -7.49
N PHE A 283 15.13 14.00 -6.22
CA PHE A 283 13.87 13.46 -5.69
C PHE A 283 12.64 14.11 -6.34
N TYR A 284 12.63 15.44 -6.45
CA TYR A 284 11.48 16.13 -7.01
C TYR A 284 11.32 15.94 -8.52
N SER A 285 12.34 15.45 -9.24
CA SER A 285 12.17 15.04 -10.64
C SER A 285 11.14 13.91 -10.82
N LEU A 286 10.94 13.07 -9.79
CA LEU A 286 9.94 12.00 -9.81
C LEU A 286 8.49 12.53 -9.77
N GLN A 287 8.29 13.79 -9.36
CA GLN A 287 6.95 14.41 -9.32
C GLN A 287 6.41 14.74 -10.70
N ASP A 288 7.31 14.91 -11.67
CA ASP A 288 7.06 15.33 -13.04
C ASP A 288 7.20 14.15 -14.03
N MET A 289 7.29 12.92 -13.49
CA MET A 289 7.46 11.68 -14.25
C MET A 289 6.32 10.72 -13.91
N SER A 290 5.69 10.15 -14.93
CA SER A 290 4.74 9.05 -14.78
C SER A 290 5.45 7.72 -14.52
N ILE A 291 4.75 6.73 -13.97
CA ILE A 291 5.32 5.39 -13.78
C ILE A 291 5.76 4.77 -15.12
N SER A 292 5.02 5.02 -16.21
CA SER A 292 5.34 4.51 -17.54
C SER A 292 6.63 5.10 -18.11
N GLU A 293 6.82 6.42 -17.98
CA GLU A 293 8.07 7.09 -18.39
C GLU A 293 9.26 6.64 -17.54
N TRP A 294 9.03 6.40 -16.25
CA TRP A 294 10.06 5.86 -15.36
C TRP A 294 10.50 4.47 -15.79
N LEU A 295 9.56 3.56 -16.08
CA LEU A 295 9.85 2.22 -16.59
C LEU A 295 10.70 2.29 -17.88
N GLU A 296 10.33 3.14 -18.83
CA GLU A 296 11.09 3.34 -20.07
C GLU A 296 12.52 3.82 -19.79
N LYS A 297 12.68 4.86 -18.96
CA LYS A 297 14.00 5.42 -18.60
C LYS A 297 14.88 4.46 -17.81
N MET A 298 14.27 3.60 -17.00
CA MET A 298 14.96 2.55 -16.24
C MET A 298 15.19 1.27 -17.07
N ASN A 299 14.65 1.20 -18.28
CA ASN A 299 14.67 0.01 -19.13
C ASN A 299 14.06 -1.22 -18.42
N TYR A 300 12.91 -1.00 -17.77
CA TYR A 300 12.08 -2.04 -17.15
C TYR A 300 10.84 -2.31 -17.99
N GLU A 301 10.46 -3.58 -18.12
CA GLU A 301 9.15 -3.94 -18.68
C GLU A 301 8.05 -3.70 -17.66
N SER A 302 6.85 -3.28 -18.06
CA SER A 302 5.73 -3.24 -17.11
C SER A 302 5.36 -4.64 -16.62
N LEU A 303 5.37 -4.84 -15.30
CA LEU A 303 4.91 -6.03 -14.60
C LEU A 303 3.39 -6.11 -14.52
N THR A 304 2.70 -4.97 -14.57
CA THR A 304 1.24 -4.88 -14.43
C THR A 304 0.51 -4.87 -15.76
N LYS A 305 1.21 -4.83 -16.91
CA LYS A 305 0.62 -4.73 -18.26
C LYS A 305 -0.43 -5.78 -18.60
N ASN A 306 -0.31 -6.99 -18.04
CA ASN A 306 -1.21 -8.11 -18.30
C ASN A 306 -2.30 -8.26 -17.22
N GLY A 307 -2.42 -7.27 -16.33
CA GLY A 307 -3.24 -7.35 -15.13
C GLY A 307 -2.59 -8.20 -14.03
N ILE A 308 -2.86 -7.82 -12.79
CA ILE A 308 -2.44 -8.55 -11.59
C ILE A 308 -3.70 -8.91 -10.79
N LYS A 309 -3.74 -10.05 -10.10
CA LYS A 309 -4.77 -10.36 -9.10
C LYS A 309 -4.13 -10.22 -7.71
N TYR A 310 -4.78 -9.44 -6.83
CA TYR A 310 -4.36 -9.25 -5.45
C TYR A 310 -5.11 -10.23 -4.54
#